data_AF-A0A3R0Y5D5-F1
#
_entry.id   AF-A0A3R0Y5D5-F1
#
_cell.length_a   1.000
_cell.length_b   1.000
_cell.length_c   1.000
_cell.angle_alpha   90.00
_cell.angle_beta   90.00
_cell.angle_gamma   90.00
#
_symmetry.space_group_name_H-M   'P 1'
#
loop_
_entity.id
_entity.type
_entity.pdbx_description
1 polymer ?
#
loop_
_entity_poly.entity_id
_entity_poly.type
_entity_poly.pdbx_seq_one_letter_code
_entity_poly.pdbx_strand_id
1 'polypeptide(L)'
;MTIDKQALREAAEKATKGPWKVFSDIDTKTFAIHTPRDKRCENVIKWGGFDCQKNAKANAEFIAAFNPKVALALLDENIQLQREKDAIEAVALALRDDMRQAREQLEAAEKRNAELERSETQLIDERDNAESALNDAYKAVMGQAPEWSNWFSFENAIDEIELACELWRNQTDDQSGFAQCMSAYSTRAGIGVKQQEDSVDSDVGRNQPGMVVAVHIGAGDFVKIKGQVFEVEETDFDDHDVTLWFVGGNALKCAAGCPVEVVSAPVAAGIKVKES
;
A
#
# COMPACT_ATOMS: atom_id res chain seq x y z
N MET A 1 14.02 -21.06 38.21
CA MET A 1 13.22 -22.06 38.95
C MET A 1 11.80 -21.98 38.43
N THR A 2 11.35 -23.00 37.71
CA THR A 2 9.98 -23.03 37.17
C THR A 2 9.08 -23.60 38.25
N ILE A 3 8.10 -22.82 38.68
CA ILE A 3 7.13 -23.28 39.67
C ILE A 3 6.10 -24.14 38.95
N ASP A 4 5.99 -25.41 39.36
CA ASP A 4 4.95 -26.30 38.87
C ASP A 4 3.61 -25.96 39.52
N LYS A 5 2.80 -25.16 38.81
CA LYS A 5 1.48 -24.71 39.28
C LYS A 5 0.49 -25.87 39.42
N GLN A 6 0.64 -26.93 38.63
CA GLN A 6 -0.24 -28.10 38.68
C GLN A 6 0.06 -28.92 39.93
N ALA A 7 1.34 -29.18 40.20
CA ALA A 7 1.75 -29.83 41.44
C ALA A 7 1.33 -29.03 42.69
N LEU A 8 1.42 -27.69 42.65
CA LEU A 8 0.94 -26.84 43.74
C LEU A 8 -0.58 -26.92 43.93
N ARG A 9 -1.35 -26.96 42.84
CA ARG A 9 -2.80 -27.11 42.89
C ARG A 9 -3.19 -28.44 43.53
N GLU A 10 -2.60 -29.53 43.07
CA GLU A 10 -2.86 -30.87 43.61
C GLU A 10 -2.49 -30.98 45.10
N ALA A 11 -1.37 -30.36 45.49
CA ALA A 11 -0.98 -30.29 46.90
C ALA A 11 -2.00 -29.52 47.74
N ALA A 12 -2.49 -28.39 47.24
CA ALA A 12 -3.50 -27.58 47.94
C ALA A 12 -4.88 -28.27 48.00
N GLU A 13 -5.28 -29.01 46.95
CA GLU A 13 -6.54 -29.76 46.94
C GLU A 13 -6.55 -30.95 47.91
N LYS A 14 -5.40 -31.61 48.09
CA LYS A 14 -5.19 -32.72 49.04
C LYS A 14 -5.06 -32.26 50.49
N ALA A 15 -4.75 -30.98 50.72
CA ALA A 15 -4.57 -30.43 52.06
C ALA A 15 -5.90 -30.21 52.80
N THR A 16 -5.83 -30.04 54.13
CA THR A 16 -7.00 -29.81 54.98
C THR A 16 -7.75 -28.55 54.56
N LYS A 17 -8.98 -28.72 54.09
CA LYS A 17 -9.84 -27.65 53.59
C LYS A 17 -10.36 -26.76 54.72
N GLY A 18 -10.56 -25.48 54.41
CA GLY A 18 -11.16 -24.49 55.31
C GLY A 18 -10.17 -23.42 55.78
N PRO A 19 -10.68 -22.34 56.40
CA PRO A 19 -9.82 -21.31 56.96
C PRO A 19 -8.96 -21.91 58.08
N TRP A 20 -7.70 -21.50 58.14
CA TRP A 20 -6.77 -21.92 59.17
C TRP A 20 -6.61 -20.78 60.19
N LYS A 21 -6.47 -21.12 61.48
CA LYS A 21 -6.25 -20.14 62.56
C LYS A 21 -5.01 -20.51 63.35
N VAL A 22 -4.25 -19.50 63.75
CA VAL A 22 -3.11 -19.67 64.64
C VAL A 22 -3.59 -19.91 66.07
N PHE A 23 -2.99 -20.90 66.71
CA PHE A 23 -3.04 -21.11 68.15
C PHE A 23 -1.67 -20.76 68.73
N SER A 24 -1.67 -20.01 69.81
CA SER A 24 -0.46 -19.63 70.55
C SER A 24 -0.64 -19.95 72.02
N ASP A 25 0.25 -20.76 72.57
CA ASP A 25 0.42 -20.93 74.01
C ASP A 25 1.68 -20.14 74.41
N ILE A 26 1.48 -19.07 75.21
CA ILE A 26 2.54 -18.16 75.62
C ILE A 26 3.43 -18.82 76.67
N ASP A 27 2.87 -19.67 77.53
CA ASP A 27 3.58 -20.28 78.65
C ASP A 27 4.52 -21.38 78.16
N THR A 28 4.09 -22.14 77.14
CA THR A 28 4.92 -23.19 76.53
C THR A 28 5.67 -22.72 75.28
N LYS A 29 5.46 -21.48 74.83
CA LYS A 29 5.98 -20.92 73.57
C LYS A 29 5.66 -21.82 72.36
N THR A 30 4.50 -22.46 72.38
CA THR A 30 4.07 -23.38 71.33
C THR A 30 3.15 -22.66 70.34
N PHE A 31 3.45 -22.78 69.05
CA PHE A 31 2.64 -22.20 67.97
C PHE A 31 2.15 -23.30 67.03
N ALA A 32 0.83 -23.35 66.83
CA ALA A 32 0.18 -24.38 66.02
C ALA A 32 -0.92 -23.78 65.13
N ILE A 33 -1.39 -24.57 64.16
CA ILE A 33 -2.44 -24.16 63.23
C ILE A 33 -3.63 -25.10 63.39
N HIS A 34 -4.84 -24.54 63.47
CA HIS A 34 -6.10 -25.24 63.72
C HIS A 34 -7.14 -24.90 62.66
N THR A 35 -8.14 -25.76 62.48
CA THR A 35 -9.40 -25.31 61.86
C THR A 35 -10.30 -24.66 62.94
N PRO A 36 -11.16 -23.68 62.59
CA PRO A 36 -12.03 -23.01 63.57
C PRO A 36 -13.00 -23.91 64.32
N ARG A 37 -13.19 -25.16 63.89
CA ARG A 37 -14.10 -26.13 64.51
C ARG A 37 -13.39 -27.10 65.46
N ASP A 38 -12.06 -27.13 65.46
CA ASP A 38 -11.29 -28.07 66.29
C ASP A 38 -11.15 -27.58 67.74
N LYS A 39 -11.58 -28.43 68.68
CA LYS A 39 -11.39 -28.19 70.11
C LYS A 39 -10.02 -28.72 70.53
N ARG A 40 -9.11 -27.80 70.88
CA ARG A 40 -7.90 -27.92 71.72
C ARG A 40 -6.90 -29.08 71.53
N CYS A 41 -7.17 -30.13 70.74
CA CYS A 41 -6.35 -31.35 70.72
C CYS A 41 -6.00 -31.89 69.32
N GLU A 42 -6.55 -31.32 68.24
CA GLU A 42 -6.25 -31.74 66.86
C GLU A 42 -5.61 -30.56 66.11
N ASN A 43 -4.30 -30.40 66.28
CA ASN A 43 -3.55 -29.39 65.54
C ASN A 43 -3.43 -29.86 64.09
N VAL A 44 -3.87 -29.04 63.12
CA VAL A 44 -3.69 -29.29 61.68
C VAL A 44 -2.20 -29.33 61.33
N ILE A 45 -1.43 -28.44 61.96
CA ILE A 45 0.04 -28.44 61.90
C ILE A 45 0.56 -28.18 63.30
N LYS A 46 1.34 -29.13 63.84
CA LYS A 46 2.17 -28.95 65.05
C LYS A 46 3.61 -29.36 64.71
N TRP A 47 4.48 -28.37 64.60
CA TRP A 47 5.88 -28.62 64.26
C TRP A 47 6.77 -28.23 65.44
N GLY A 48 7.25 -29.24 66.18
CA GLY A 48 8.13 -29.02 67.35
C GLY A 48 9.44 -28.30 67.03
N GLY A 49 9.85 -28.23 65.76
CA GLY A 49 11.01 -27.45 65.30
C GLY A 49 10.77 -25.94 65.23
N PHE A 50 9.51 -25.48 65.26
CA PHE A 50 9.16 -24.06 65.38
C PHE A 50 9.05 -23.59 66.82
N ASP A 51 8.78 -24.49 67.76
CA ASP A 51 8.62 -24.12 69.16
C ASP A 51 9.90 -23.46 69.69
N CYS A 52 9.74 -22.42 70.52
CA CYS A 52 10.84 -21.63 71.09
C CYS A 52 11.72 -20.84 70.08
N GLN A 53 11.40 -20.83 68.78
CA GLN A 53 12.10 -19.96 67.82
C GLN A 53 11.61 -18.52 67.85
N LYS A 54 12.50 -17.55 67.55
CA LYS A 54 12.18 -16.11 67.55
C LYS A 54 11.04 -15.75 66.59
N ASN A 55 10.96 -16.43 65.43
CA ASN A 55 9.98 -16.13 64.37
C ASN A 55 8.78 -17.10 64.36
N ALA A 56 8.65 -17.97 65.37
CA ALA A 56 7.64 -19.03 65.41
C ALA A 56 6.21 -18.52 65.21
N LYS A 57 5.88 -17.41 65.89
CA LYS A 57 4.59 -16.72 65.75
C LYS A 57 4.32 -16.26 64.32
N ALA A 58 5.29 -15.55 63.72
CA ALA A 58 5.15 -15.01 62.37
C ALA A 58 5.03 -16.11 61.31
N ASN A 59 5.75 -17.22 61.46
CA ASN A 59 5.65 -18.37 60.56
C ASN A 59 4.27 -19.03 60.63
N ALA A 60 3.72 -19.21 61.84
CA ALA A 60 2.38 -19.77 62.02
C ALA A 60 1.30 -18.85 61.43
N GLU A 61 1.42 -17.53 61.65
CA GLU A 61 0.53 -16.52 61.04
C GLU A 61 0.59 -16.54 59.52
N PHE A 62 1.79 -16.61 58.93
CA PHE A 62 1.96 -16.69 57.48
C PHE A 62 1.30 -17.94 56.89
N ILE A 63 1.53 -19.13 57.46
CA ILE A 63 0.97 -20.39 56.94
C ILE A 63 -0.55 -20.42 57.15
N ALA A 64 -1.07 -19.88 58.26
CA ALA A 64 -2.52 -19.80 58.47
C ALA A 64 -3.20 -18.84 57.48
N ALA A 65 -2.54 -17.72 57.15
CA ALA A 65 -2.99 -16.79 56.12
C ALA A 65 -2.89 -17.40 54.72
N PHE A 66 -1.77 -18.04 54.38
CA PHE A 66 -1.55 -18.77 53.13
C PHE A 66 -2.04 -20.22 53.20
N ASN A 67 -3.27 -20.40 53.65
CA ASN A 67 -3.91 -21.71 53.71
C ASN A 67 -4.26 -22.22 52.29
N PRO A 68 -4.61 -23.51 52.14
CA PRO A 68 -4.92 -24.10 50.84
C PRO A 68 -6.04 -23.39 50.08
N LYS A 69 -7.01 -22.79 50.78
CA LYS A 69 -8.08 -22.01 50.14
C LYS A 69 -7.51 -20.75 49.46
N VAL A 70 -6.62 -20.03 50.12
CA VAL A 70 -5.97 -18.84 49.56
C VAL A 70 -5.03 -19.22 48.42
N ALA A 71 -4.26 -20.31 48.56
CA ALA A 71 -3.39 -20.80 47.50
C ALA A 71 -4.17 -21.16 46.21
N LEU A 72 -5.30 -21.85 46.33
CA LEU A 72 -6.16 -22.18 45.18
C LEU A 72 -6.75 -20.93 44.53
N ALA A 73 -7.24 -19.98 45.34
CA ALA A 73 -7.77 -18.72 44.81
C ALA A 73 -6.72 -17.93 44.02
N LEU A 74 -5.48 -17.82 44.53
CA LEU A 74 -4.39 -17.16 43.83
C LEU A 74 -3.96 -17.89 42.55
N LEU A 75 -4.02 -19.23 42.54
CA LEU A 75 -3.76 -20.01 41.33
C LEU A 75 -4.85 -19.80 40.28
N ASP A 76 -6.12 -19.73 40.69
CA ASP A 76 -7.24 -19.43 39.80
C ASP A 76 -7.13 -18.01 39.21
N GLU A 77 -6.82 -17.01 40.03
CA GLU A 77 -6.52 -15.63 39.58
C GLU A 77 -5.35 -15.60 38.58
N ASN A 78 -4.29 -16.37 38.84
CA ASN A 78 -3.14 -16.42 37.94
C ASN A 78 -3.49 -17.04 36.58
N ILE A 79 -4.32 -18.09 36.56
CA ILE A 79 -4.82 -18.69 35.31
C ILE A 79 -5.69 -17.69 34.56
N GLN A 80 -6.55 -16.95 35.27
CA GLN A 80 -7.40 -15.92 34.68
C GLN A 80 -6.57 -14.80 34.05
N LEU A 81 -5.58 -14.28 34.77
CA LEU A 81 -4.65 -13.26 34.26
C LEU A 81 -3.87 -13.75 33.03
N GLN A 82 -3.48 -15.02 33.00
CA GLN A 82 -2.80 -15.58 31.83
C GLN A 82 -3.73 -15.60 30.62
N ARG A 83 -5.00 -16.01 30.78
CA ARG A 83 -5.98 -15.99 29.69
C ARG A 83 -6.27 -14.58 29.19
N GLU A 84 -6.39 -13.62 30.09
CA GLU A 84 -6.58 -12.21 29.73
C GLU A 84 -5.37 -11.64 28.99
N LYS A 85 -4.16 -11.98 29.42
CA LYS A 85 -2.94 -11.62 28.71
C LYS A 85 -2.93 -12.18 27.29
N ASP A 86 -3.21 -13.47 27.14
CA ASP A 86 -3.21 -14.13 25.83
C ASP A 86 -4.31 -13.54 24.91
N ALA A 87 -5.48 -13.18 25.47
CA ALA A 87 -6.55 -12.51 24.73
C ALA A 87 -6.17 -11.09 24.28
N ILE A 88 -5.53 -10.31 25.16
CA ILE A 88 -5.02 -8.97 24.82
C ILE A 88 -3.96 -9.06 23.74
N GLU A 89 -3.06 -10.04 23.81
CA GLU A 89 -2.02 -10.26 22.81
C GLU A 89 -2.64 -10.61 21.44
N ALA A 90 -3.66 -11.46 21.40
CA ALA A 90 -4.39 -11.77 20.18
C ALA A 90 -5.08 -10.54 19.57
N VAL A 91 -5.73 -9.71 20.39
CA VAL A 91 -6.35 -8.46 19.92
C VAL A 91 -5.31 -7.46 19.42
N ALA A 92 -4.16 -7.35 20.08
CA ALA A 92 -3.09 -6.46 19.65
C ALA A 92 -2.48 -6.88 18.30
N LEU A 93 -2.41 -8.18 18.03
CA LEU A 93 -1.98 -8.71 16.72
C LEU A 93 -3.00 -8.38 15.63
N ALA A 94 -4.30 -8.65 15.87
CA ALA A 94 -5.35 -8.32 14.92
C ALA A 94 -5.38 -6.82 14.60
N LEU A 95 -5.30 -5.96 15.62
CA LEU A 95 -5.26 -4.51 15.42
C LEU A 95 -4.04 -4.06 14.61
N ARG A 96 -2.88 -4.73 14.78
CA ARG A 96 -1.68 -4.42 13.98
C ARG A 96 -1.89 -4.75 12.51
N ASP A 97 -2.56 -5.86 12.22
CA ASP A 97 -2.84 -6.28 10.84
C ASP A 97 -3.90 -5.38 10.20
N ASP A 98 -4.96 -5.02 10.92
CA ASP A 98 -5.96 -4.04 10.46
C ASP A 98 -5.31 -2.68 10.16
N MET A 99 -4.40 -2.22 11.03
CA MET A 99 -3.67 -0.97 10.81
C MET A 99 -2.73 -1.03 9.61
N ARG A 100 -2.18 -2.21 9.28
CA ARG A 100 -1.39 -2.40 8.06
C ARG A 100 -2.27 -2.32 6.82
N GLN A 101 -3.39 -3.04 6.81
CA GLN A 101 -4.35 -3.01 5.70
C GLN A 101 -4.91 -1.60 5.47
N ALA A 102 -5.23 -0.88 6.53
CA ALA A 102 -5.70 0.50 6.43
C ALA A 102 -4.66 1.43 5.80
N ARG A 103 -3.37 1.24 6.09
CA ARG A 103 -2.28 2.00 5.47
C ARG A 103 -2.11 1.68 3.99
N GLU A 104 -2.19 0.40 3.63
CA GLU A 104 -2.12 -0.04 2.22
C GLU A 104 -3.29 0.52 1.41
N GLN A 105 -4.51 0.51 1.98
CA GLN A 105 -5.68 1.12 1.35
C GLN A 105 -5.54 2.64 1.20
N LEU A 106 -4.95 3.31 2.20
CA LEU A 106 -4.69 4.74 2.13
C LEU A 106 -3.69 5.06 1.02
N GLU A 107 -2.56 4.34 0.94
CA GLU A 107 -1.57 4.53 -0.11
C GLU A 107 -2.16 4.28 -1.51
N ALA A 108 -2.99 3.24 -1.65
CA ALA A 108 -3.68 2.96 -2.92
C ALA A 108 -4.71 4.03 -3.28
N ALA A 109 -5.39 4.63 -2.30
CA ALA A 109 -6.30 5.74 -2.52
C ALA A 109 -5.55 7.02 -2.91
N GLU A 110 -4.44 7.32 -2.25
CA GLU A 110 -3.57 8.46 -2.57
C GLU A 110 -3.01 8.37 -3.99
N LYS A 111 -2.55 7.18 -4.41
CA LYS A 111 -2.09 6.96 -5.80
C LYS A 111 -3.19 7.22 -6.83
N ARG A 112 -4.41 6.72 -6.59
CA ARG A 112 -5.55 6.97 -7.49
C ARG A 112 -5.93 8.45 -7.54
N ASN A 113 -5.88 9.17 -6.42
CA ASN A 113 -6.13 10.61 -6.41
C ASN A 113 -5.06 11.35 -7.21
N ALA A 114 -3.78 11.03 -7.04
CA ALA A 114 -2.70 11.65 -7.81
C ALA A 114 -2.82 11.37 -9.31
N GLU A 115 -3.24 10.16 -9.70
CA GLU A 115 -3.54 9.82 -11.09
C GLU A 115 -4.72 10.64 -11.64
N LEU A 116 -5.80 10.75 -10.87
CA LEU A 116 -6.95 11.58 -11.23
C LEU A 116 -6.55 13.06 -11.39
N GLU A 117 -5.79 13.63 -10.45
CA GLU A 117 -5.32 15.01 -10.53
C GLU A 117 -4.48 15.27 -11.80
N ARG A 118 -3.63 14.32 -12.19
CA ARG A 118 -2.88 14.39 -13.45
C ARG A 118 -3.82 14.35 -14.66
N SER A 119 -4.78 13.43 -14.67
CA SER A 119 -5.75 13.31 -15.77
C SER A 119 -6.63 14.56 -15.89
N GLU A 120 -7.04 15.17 -14.78
CA GLU A 120 -7.81 16.41 -14.77
C GLU A 120 -6.98 17.57 -15.32
N THR A 121 -5.71 17.66 -14.94
CA THR A 121 -4.79 18.67 -15.48
C THR A 121 -4.62 18.51 -16.99
N GLN A 122 -4.42 17.28 -17.47
CA GLN A 122 -4.33 16.98 -18.90
C GLN A 122 -5.60 17.39 -19.65
N LEU A 123 -6.78 17.09 -19.12
CA LEU A 123 -8.05 17.48 -19.75
C LEU A 123 -8.25 19.00 -19.79
N ILE A 124 -7.74 19.73 -18.79
CA ILE A 124 -7.73 21.20 -18.81
C ILE A 124 -6.82 21.72 -19.91
N ASP A 125 -5.61 21.19 -20.04
CA ASP A 125 -4.67 21.58 -21.09
C ASP A 125 -5.22 21.26 -22.49
N GLU A 126 -5.81 20.08 -22.67
CA GLU A 126 -6.48 19.69 -23.91
C GLU A 126 -7.65 20.61 -24.25
N ARG A 127 -8.47 20.96 -23.26
CA ARG A 127 -9.57 21.91 -23.43
C ARG A 127 -9.06 23.29 -23.84
N ASP A 128 -8.04 23.81 -23.14
CA ASP A 128 -7.49 25.15 -23.41
C ASP A 128 -6.84 25.21 -24.80
N ASN A 129 -6.18 24.13 -25.21
CA ASN A 129 -5.66 23.99 -26.57
C ASN A 129 -6.78 23.98 -27.62
N ALA A 130 -7.85 23.21 -27.40
CA ALA A 130 -9.00 23.18 -28.28
C ALA A 130 -9.73 24.53 -28.37
N GLU A 131 -9.89 25.21 -27.23
CA GLU A 131 -10.47 26.55 -27.15
C GLU A 131 -9.63 27.57 -27.92
N SER A 132 -8.31 27.53 -27.77
CA SER A 132 -7.40 28.40 -28.52
C SER A 132 -7.49 28.16 -30.03
N ALA A 133 -7.48 26.90 -30.46
CA ALA A 133 -7.59 26.56 -31.88
C ALA A 133 -8.94 27.02 -32.48
N LEU A 134 -10.03 26.86 -31.74
CA LEU A 134 -11.35 27.30 -32.18
C LEU A 134 -11.48 28.83 -32.17
N ASN A 135 -10.89 29.52 -31.20
CA ASN A 135 -10.84 30.99 -31.16
C ASN A 135 -10.10 31.54 -32.39
N ASP A 136 -8.96 30.97 -32.75
CA ASP A 136 -8.21 31.35 -33.95
C ASP A 136 -9.03 31.12 -35.23
N ALA A 137 -9.70 29.97 -35.35
CA ALA A 137 -10.57 29.66 -36.48
C ALA A 137 -11.77 30.62 -36.57
N TYR A 138 -12.45 30.86 -35.45
CA TYR A 138 -13.58 31.77 -35.36
C TYR A 138 -13.17 33.19 -35.74
N LYS A 139 -12.04 33.67 -35.21
CA LYS A 139 -11.48 34.99 -35.54
C LYS A 139 -11.08 35.13 -37.00
N ALA A 140 -10.60 34.06 -37.63
CA ALA A 140 -10.26 34.07 -39.05
C ALA A 140 -11.50 34.27 -39.95
N VAL A 141 -12.63 33.67 -39.58
CA VAL A 141 -13.88 33.74 -40.37
C VAL A 141 -14.70 34.98 -40.02
N MET A 142 -14.88 35.27 -38.74
CA MET A 142 -15.78 36.31 -38.23
C MET A 142 -15.09 37.65 -38.00
N GLY A 143 -13.74 37.68 -38.00
CA GLY A 143 -12.94 38.90 -37.81
C GLY A 143 -12.73 39.32 -36.34
N GLN A 144 -13.38 38.66 -35.39
CA GLN A 144 -13.28 38.89 -33.96
C GLN A 144 -13.23 37.57 -33.19
N ALA A 145 -12.67 37.58 -31.98
CA ALA A 145 -12.70 36.41 -31.10
C ALA A 145 -14.14 36.15 -30.60
N PRO A 146 -14.52 34.90 -30.34
CA PRO A 146 -15.80 34.59 -29.72
C PRO A 146 -15.80 35.02 -28.25
N GLU A 147 -16.96 35.43 -27.74
CA GLU A 147 -17.16 35.69 -26.31
C GLU A 147 -17.77 34.45 -25.65
N TRP A 148 -16.91 33.60 -25.08
CA TRP A 148 -17.37 32.41 -24.36
C TRP A 148 -18.26 32.79 -23.19
N SER A 149 -19.38 32.10 -23.07
CA SER A 149 -20.29 32.28 -21.95
C SER A 149 -21.04 30.99 -21.67
N ASN A 150 -21.71 30.93 -20.52
CA ASN A 150 -22.55 29.77 -20.20
C ASN A 150 -23.71 29.55 -21.19
N TRP A 151 -23.99 30.53 -22.06
CA TRP A 151 -25.01 30.44 -23.13
C TRP A 151 -24.39 30.34 -24.54
N PHE A 152 -23.06 30.45 -24.65
CA PHE A 152 -22.34 30.39 -25.93
C PHE A 152 -21.23 29.34 -25.84
N SER A 153 -21.52 28.15 -26.37
CA SER A 153 -20.65 26.97 -26.35
C SER A 153 -19.85 26.82 -27.65
N PHE A 154 -18.94 25.84 -27.67
CA PHE A 154 -18.19 25.46 -28.88
C PHE A 154 -19.09 25.13 -30.07
N GLU A 155 -20.24 24.49 -29.83
CA GLU A 155 -21.20 24.14 -30.88
C GLU A 155 -21.77 25.41 -31.55
N ASN A 156 -22.21 26.38 -30.76
CA ASN A 156 -22.72 27.65 -31.28
C ASN A 156 -21.66 28.39 -32.12
N ALA A 157 -20.40 28.38 -31.68
CA ALA A 157 -19.30 29.01 -32.42
C ALA A 157 -19.05 28.34 -33.78
N ILE A 158 -19.15 27.00 -33.84
CA ILE A 158 -19.00 26.24 -35.08
C ILE A 158 -20.18 26.50 -36.03
N ASP A 159 -21.41 26.50 -35.52
CA ASP A 159 -22.61 26.79 -36.31
C ASP A 159 -22.54 28.20 -36.95
N GLU A 160 -22.06 29.19 -36.20
CA GLU A 160 -21.87 30.55 -36.72
C GLU A 160 -20.78 30.62 -37.81
N ILE A 161 -19.67 29.92 -37.62
CA ILE A 161 -18.60 29.80 -38.64
C ILE A 161 -19.15 29.15 -39.91
N GLU A 162 -19.91 28.07 -39.78
CA GLU A 162 -20.50 27.34 -40.90
C GLU A 162 -21.44 28.25 -41.70
N LEU A 163 -22.35 28.94 -41.02
CA LEU A 163 -23.29 29.87 -41.64
C LEU A 163 -22.56 31.00 -42.39
N ALA A 164 -21.53 31.60 -41.79
CA ALA A 164 -20.73 32.64 -42.42
C ALA A 164 -20.04 32.12 -43.69
N CYS A 165 -19.49 30.91 -43.64
CA CYS A 165 -18.85 30.25 -44.77
C CYS A 165 -19.86 29.94 -45.90
N GLU A 166 -21.07 29.49 -45.58
CA GLU A 166 -22.15 29.26 -46.56
C GLU A 166 -22.61 30.54 -47.25
N LEU A 167 -22.79 31.62 -46.48
CA LEU A 167 -23.15 32.93 -47.01
C LEU A 167 -22.11 33.43 -48.01
N TRP A 168 -20.82 33.28 -47.69
CA TRP A 168 -19.74 33.68 -48.61
C TRP A 168 -19.71 32.81 -49.88
N ARG A 169 -19.94 31.50 -49.74
CA ARG A 169 -20.04 30.56 -50.88
C ARG A 169 -21.18 30.95 -51.83
N ASN A 170 -22.33 31.35 -51.29
CA ASN A 170 -23.51 31.68 -52.08
C ASN A 170 -23.46 33.08 -52.71
N GLN A 171 -22.56 33.97 -52.25
CA GLN A 171 -22.34 35.30 -52.85
C GLN A 171 -21.32 35.29 -54.00
N THR A 172 -20.52 34.24 -54.12
CA THR A 172 -19.47 34.13 -55.15
C THR A 172 -19.86 33.09 -56.20
N ASP A 173 -20.45 33.54 -57.32
CA ASP A 173 -20.68 32.70 -58.52
C ASP A 173 -19.35 32.22 -59.17
N ASP A 174 -18.22 32.73 -58.70
CA ASP A 174 -16.87 32.36 -59.12
C ASP A 174 -16.12 31.62 -58.00
N GLN A 175 -16.10 30.29 -58.09
CA GLN A 175 -15.33 29.41 -57.20
C GLN A 175 -13.81 29.73 -57.18
N SER A 176 -13.28 30.44 -58.18
CA SER A 176 -11.84 30.72 -58.28
C SER A 176 -11.39 31.86 -57.36
N GLY A 177 -12.24 32.86 -57.08
CA GLY A 177 -11.94 33.94 -56.14
C GLY A 177 -11.87 33.47 -54.69
N PHE A 178 -12.74 32.54 -54.29
CA PHE A 178 -12.71 31.93 -52.96
C PHE A 178 -11.42 31.11 -52.74
N ALA A 179 -11.02 30.30 -53.72
CA ALA A 179 -9.78 29.53 -53.66
C ALA A 179 -8.52 30.41 -53.57
N GLN A 180 -8.50 31.57 -54.24
CA GLN A 180 -7.40 32.53 -54.19
C GLN A 180 -7.32 33.24 -52.83
N CYS A 181 -8.46 33.57 -52.23
CA CYS A 181 -8.53 34.17 -50.89
C CYS A 181 -8.03 33.17 -49.82
N MET A 182 -8.51 31.92 -49.86
CA MET A 182 -8.07 30.86 -48.94
C MET A 182 -6.58 30.54 -49.08
N SER A 183 -6.03 30.58 -50.30
CA SER A 183 -4.58 30.47 -50.56
C SER A 183 -3.76 31.58 -49.90
N ALA A 184 -4.27 32.82 -49.87
CA ALA A 184 -3.60 33.95 -49.22
C ALA A 184 -3.56 33.80 -47.68
N TYR A 185 -4.59 33.21 -47.07
CA TYR A 185 -4.60 32.88 -45.65
C TYR A 185 -3.71 31.67 -45.31
N SER A 186 -3.67 30.64 -46.16
CA SER A 186 -2.78 29.47 -45.99
C SER A 186 -1.30 29.86 -45.99
N THR A 187 -0.91 30.92 -46.68
CA THR A 187 0.48 31.40 -46.73
C THR A 187 0.83 32.28 -45.51
N ARG A 188 -0.18 32.79 -44.78
CA ARG A 188 -0.01 33.64 -43.59
C ARG A 188 0.03 32.83 -42.28
N ALA A 189 -0.19 31.52 -42.36
CA ALA A 189 -0.04 30.57 -41.26
C ALA A 189 1.44 30.37 -40.89
N GLY A 190 2.07 31.42 -40.36
CA GLY A 190 3.10 31.25 -39.33
C GLY A 190 2.45 30.77 -38.03
N ILE A 191 1.68 29.68 -38.09
CA ILE A 191 1.29 28.93 -36.91
C ILE A 191 2.59 28.25 -36.49
N GLY A 192 3.39 29.00 -35.73
CA GLY A 192 4.43 28.40 -34.91
C GLY A 192 3.70 27.51 -33.93
N VAL A 193 3.51 26.24 -34.30
CA VAL A 193 3.42 25.16 -33.32
C VAL A 193 4.69 25.31 -32.51
N LYS A 194 4.61 26.05 -31.41
CA LYS A 194 5.62 25.92 -30.37
C LYS A 194 5.46 24.47 -29.97
N GLN A 195 6.43 23.65 -30.36
CA GLN A 195 6.66 22.42 -29.61
C GLN A 195 6.82 22.91 -28.19
N GLN A 196 5.80 22.65 -27.38
CA GLN A 196 5.95 22.63 -25.96
C GLN A 196 7.06 21.60 -25.76
N GLU A 197 8.27 22.08 -25.48
CA GLU A 197 9.26 21.25 -24.81
C GLU A 197 8.61 20.97 -23.46
N ASP A 198 7.81 19.91 -23.44
CA ASP A 198 7.42 19.25 -22.22
C ASP A 198 8.74 18.93 -21.53
N SER A 199 9.05 19.68 -20.48
CA SER A 199 9.97 19.22 -19.47
C SER A 199 9.31 18.01 -18.84
N VAL A 200 9.47 16.86 -19.49
CA VAL A 200 9.05 15.56 -18.98
C VAL A 200 9.91 15.29 -17.74
N ASP A 201 9.33 15.54 -16.58
CA ASP A 201 9.76 14.91 -15.35
C ASP A 201 9.59 13.39 -15.53
N SER A 202 10.72 12.74 -15.82
CA SER A 202 11.10 11.36 -15.51
C SER A 202 10.00 10.28 -15.48
N ASP A 203 9.21 10.15 -16.54
CA ASP A 203 8.64 8.85 -16.91
C ASP A 203 9.34 8.38 -18.18
N VAL A 204 10.30 7.47 -17.99
CA VAL A 204 11.13 6.87 -19.04
C VAL A 204 10.21 6.24 -20.09
N GLY A 205 10.06 6.92 -21.24
CA GLY A 205 9.34 6.40 -22.38
C GLY A 205 9.91 5.04 -22.77
N ARG A 206 9.09 3.99 -22.63
CA ARG A 206 9.42 2.64 -23.12
C ARG A 206 9.68 2.71 -24.63
N ASN A 207 10.64 1.94 -25.12
CA ASN A 207 11.02 1.86 -26.54
C ASN A 207 11.58 3.13 -27.21
N GLN A 208 12.31 4.01 -26.50
CA GLN A 208 13.12 5.02 -27.17
C GLN A 208 14.30 4.36 -27.93
N PRO A 209 14.35 4.45 -29.27
CA PRO A 209 15.40 3.80 -30.04
C PRO A 209 16.76 4.46 -29.77
N GLY A 210 17.74 3.67 -29.33
CA GLY A 210 19.04 4.17 -28.92
C GLY A 210 19.84 3.16 -28.09
N MET A 211 21.04 3.54 -27.67
CA MET A 211 21.86 2.73 -26.75
C MET A 211 21.37 2.96 -25.31
N VAL A 212 20.71 1.96 -24.75
CA VAL A 212 20.16 2.00 -23.38
C VAL A 212 20.98 1.07 -22.49
N VAL A 213 21.25 1.50 -21.26
CA VAL A 213 21.97 0.67 -20.29
C VAL A 213 21.07 -0.49 -19.88
N ALA A 214 21.61 -1.70 -19.83
CA ALA A 214 20.85 -2.93 -19.59
C ALA A 214 19.93 -2.87 -18.35
N VAL A 215 20.35 -2.16 -17.30
CA VAL A 215 19.53 -1.97 -16.09
C VAL A 215 18.21 -1.20 -16.29
N HIS A 216 18.12 -0.45 -17.38
CA HIS A 216 16.96 0.37 -17.72
C HIS A 216 16.07 -0.27 -18.80
N ILE A 217 16.34 -1.52 -19.17
CA ILE A 217 15.53 -2.27 -20.14
C ILE A 217 14.49 -3.09 -19.37
N GLY A 218 13.24 -2.98 -19.79
CA GLY A 218 12.11 -3.67 -19.17
C GLY A 218 11.43 -4.66 -20.11
N ALA A 219 10.53 -5.47 -19.53
CA ALA A 219 9.63 -6.30 -20.30
C ALA A 219 8.78 -5.45 -21.28
N GLY A 220 8.71 -5.87 -22.53
CA GLY A 220 8.07 -5.16 -23.64
C GLY A 220 8.99 -4.22 -24.45
N ASP A 221 10.26 -4.10 -24.08
CA ASP A 221 11.24 -3.39 -24.90
C ASP A 221 11.77 -4.27 -26.05
N PHE A 222 12.05 -3.69 -27.21
CA PHE A 222 12.67 -4.40 -28.33
C PHE A 222 14.16 -4.09 -28.38
N VAL A 223 15.01 -5.12 -28.29
CA VAL A 223 16.47 -4.96 -28.34
C VAL A 223 17.05 -5.63 -29.57
N LYS A 224 18.12 -5.05 -30.11
CA LYS A 224 18.82 -5.58 -31.27
C LYS A 224 20.15 -6.18 -30.88
N ILE A 225 20.26 -7.50 -31.05
CA ILE A 225 21.45 -8.27 -30.69
C ILE A 225 21.94 -8.98 -31.95
N LYS A 226 23.19 -8.69 -32.36
CA LYS A 226 23.83 -9.29 -33.55
C LYS A 226 22.99 -9.15 -34.83
N GLY A 227 22.24 -8.06 -34.97
CA GLY A 227 21.42 -7.76 -36.15
C GLY A 227 20.01 -8.37 -36.15
N GLN A 228 19.63 -9.10 -35.10
CA GLN A 228 18.27 -9.61 -34.90
C GLN A 228 17.59 -8.83 -33.78
N VAL A 229 16.28 -8.57 -33.95
CA VAL A 229 15.46 -7.85 -32.96
C VAL A 229 14.71 -8.88 -32.11
N PHE A 230 14.79 -8.71 -30.81
CA PHE A 230 14.13 -9.55 -29.81
C PHE A 230 13.25 -8.68 -28.92
N GLU A 231 12.05 -9.18 -28.61
CA GLU A 231 11.18 -8.58 -27.60
C GLU A 231 11.56 -9.15 -26.24
N VAL A 232 11.77 -8.28 -25.25
CA VAL A 232 12.08 -8.65 -23.88
C VAL A 232 10.80 -9.10 -23.18
N GLU A 233 10.76 -10.36 -22.74
CA GLU A 233 9.64 -10.96 -21.99
C GLU A 233 9.77 -10.67 -20.49
N GLU A 234 10.97 -10.80 -19.94
CA GLU A 234 11.24 -10.64 -18.50
C GLU A 234 12.65 -10.11 -18.28
N THR A 235 12.84 -9.31 -17.24
CA THR A 235 14.16 -8.79 -16.84
C THR A 235 14.43 -9.12 -15.38
N ASP A 236 15.58 -9.74 -15.14
CA ASP A 236 16.03 -10.12 -13.79
C ASP A 236 17.36 -9.44 -13.46
N PHE A 237 17.47 -8.95 -12.23
CA PHE A 237 18.57 -8.11 -11.74
C PHE A 237 19.21 -8.78 -10.52
N ASP A 238 20.42 -9.28 -10.69
CA ASP A 238 21.27 -9.74 -9.60
C ASP A 238 22.36 -8.70 -9.32
N ASP A 239 22.94 -8.69 -8.12
CA ASP A 239 23.82 -7.64 -7.54
C ASP A 239 24.87 -6.99 -8.48
N HIS A 240 25.24 -7.59 -9.62
CA HIS A 240 26.12 -6.99 -10.64
C HIS A 240 25.72 -7.28 -12.12
N ASP A 241 24.71 -8.12 -12.39
CA ASP A 241 24.36 -8.61 -13.72
C ASP A 241 22.86 -8.44 -14.02
N VAL A 242 22.55 -8.24 -15.29
CA VAL A 242 21.19 -8.18 -15.84
C VAL A 242 20.98 -9.39 -16.73
N THR A 243 19.85 -10.08 -16.55
CA THR A 243 19.39 -11.13 -17.46
C THR A 243 18.12 -10.67 -18.14
N LEU A 244 18.19 -10.49 -19.47
CA LEU A 244 17.03 -10.20 -20.31
C LEU A 244 16.55 -11.52 -20.95
N TRP A 245 15.34 -11.94 -20.65
CA TRP A 245 14.67 -13.07 -21.29
C TRP A 245 13.87 -12.58 -22.48
N PHE A 246 13.97 -13.25 -23.62
CA PHE A 246 13.28 -12.84 -24.84
C PHE A 246 12.15 -13.79 -25.22
N VAL A 247 11.12 -13.23 -25.83
CA VAL A 247 10.01 -13.99 -26.43
C VAL A 247 10.60 -14.96 -27.47
N GLY A 248 10.51 -16.26 -27.19
CA GLY A 248 11.17 -17.33 -27.97
C GLY A 248 12.27 -18.09 -27.23
N GLY A 249 12.48 -17.80 -25.93
CA GLY A 249 13.29 -18.61 -25.01
C GLY A 249 14.79 -18.37 -25.04
N ASN A 250 15.25 -17.34 -25.76
CA ASN A 250 16.65 -16.89 -25.71
C ASN A 250 16.84 -15.94 -24.53
N ALA A 251 18.04 -15.88 -23.96
CA ALA A 251 18.38 -14.93 -22.91
C ALA A 251 19.71 -14.23 -23.19
N LEU A 252 19.80 -12.95 -22.82
CA LEU A 252 21.06 -12.20 -22.78
C LEU A 252 21.40 -11.90 -21.32
N LYS A 253 22.56 -12.39 -20.87
CA LYS A 253 23.16 -11.99 -19.60
C LYS A 253 24.31 -11.02 -19.85
N CYS A 254 24.27 -9.84 -19.24
CA CYS A 254 25.31 -8.82 -19.34
C CYS A 254 25.44 -8.03 -18.03
N ALA A 255 26.56 -7.30 -17.86
CA ALA A 255 26.74 -6.46 -16.68
C ALA A 255 25.71 -5.32 -16.65
N ALA A 256 25.34 -4.85 -15.45
CA ALA A 256 24.35 -3.78 -15.26
C ALA A 256 24.61 -2.51 -16.09
N GLY A 257 25.88 -2.15 -16.31
CA GLY A 257 26.28 -0.99 -17.11
C GLY A 257 26.39 -1.25 -18.62
N CYS A 258 26.03 -2.43 -19.14
CA CYS A 258 26.24 -2.77 -20.54
C CYS A 258 25.28 -1.99 -21.45
N PRO A 259 25.77 -1.25 -22.46
CA PRO A 259 24.89 -0.59 -23.42
C PRO A 259 24.31 -1.63 -24.39
N VAL A 260 23.00 -1.66 -24.50
CA VAL A 260 22.23 -2.52 -25.41
C VAL A 260 21.41 -1.63 -26.34
N GLU A 261 21.43 -1.93 -27.64
CA GLU A 261 20.67 -1.18 -28.65
C GLU A 261 19.18 -1.52 -28.51
N VAL A 262 18.39 -0.58 -27.99
CA VAL A 262 16.92 -0.64 -27.99
C VAL A 262 16.44 -0.06 -29.31
N VAL A 263 15.44 -0.70 -29.91
CA VAL A 263 14.82 -0.30 -31.18
C VAL A 263 13.32 -0.12 -30.96
N SER A 264 12.67 0.65 -31.82
CA SER A 264 11.21 0.72 -31.80
C SER A 264 10.60 -0.61 -32.26
N ALA A 265 9.39 -0.90 -31.79
CA ALA A 265 8.65 -2.10 -32.17
C ALA A 265 8.63 -2.27 -33.70
N PRO A 266 8.94 -3.46 -34.23
CA PRO A 266 8.93 -3.69 -35.67
C PRO A 266 7.49 -3.53 -36.19
N VAL A 267 7.28 -2.52 -37.04
CA VAL A 267 6.02 -2.38 -37.78
C VAL A 267 5.87 -3.61 -38.66
N ALA A 268 4.83 -4.41 -38.42
CA ALA A 268 4.53 -5.59 -39.23
C ALA A 268 4.34 -5.18 -40.69
N ALA A 269 5.38 -5.32 -41.51
CA ALA A 269 5.27 -5.19 -42.95
C ALA A 269 4.35 -6.33 -43.43
N GLY A 270 3.21 -5.94 -44.00
CA GLY A 270 2.13 -6.84 -44.38
C GLY A 270 2.60 -8.12 -45.06
N ILE A 271 2.24 -9.25 -44.45
CA ILE A 271 2.29 -10.57 -45.07
C ILE A 271 1.35 -10.52 -46.28
N LYS A 272 1.93 -10.37 -47.49
CA LYS A 272 1.21 -10.73 -48.71
C LYS A 272 1.06 -12.24 -48.72
N VAL A 273 -0.11 -12.71 -48.34
CA VAL A 273 -0.57 -14.06 -48.68
C VAL A 273 -0.64 -14.11 -50.20
N LYS A 274 0.27 -14.87 -50.83
CA LYS A 274 0.08 -15.34 -52.20
C LYS A 274 -0.89 -16.50 -52.13
N GLU A 275 -2.12 -16.30 -52.60
CA GLU A 275 -2.98 -17.40 -53.02
C GLU A 275 -2.32 -18.11 -54.21
N SER A 276 -2.19 -19.43 -54.10
CA SER A 276 -1.95 -20.38 -55.19
C SER A 276 -2.60 -21.69 -54.82
#